data_AF-A0A2B7WR24-F1
#
_entry.id   AF-A0A2B7WR24-F1
#
_cell.length_a   1.000
_cell.length_b   1.000
_cell.length_c   1.000
_cell.angle_alpha   90.00
_cell.angle_beta   90.00
_cell.angle_gamma   90.00
#
_symmetry.space_group_name_H-M   'P 1'
#
loop_
_entity.id
_entity.type
_entity.pdbx_description
1 polymer ?
#
loop_
_entity_poly.entity_id
_entity_poly.type
_entity_poly.pdbx_seq_one_letter_code
_entity_poly.pdbx_strand_id
1 'polypeptide(L)'
;MASERSPFDVPFDKLPNPRQVWVGKPGSREEGLGKLALLTPEVVSEAAKEIKTGRRVTLGWELTKLELANLNRQPCQHHIISLLNGLAFDDVYIMNPQQSSQWDGLRHFSQLVPGGDGFPSKRTFYGGTTAGEILDRNNDRIGMQHWAREGIVGRGVLIDYASYAENRGIKYSTFSTHQVRLSDILEIAKECNITFQRGDILFVRIGVTKEWDTVMTDAQKRAYSLTSKPEHAGVEATTDMLRWIWDCGFSAVASDAISWEVGLPSSKP
;
A
#
# COMPACT_ATOMS: atom_id res chain seq x y z
N MET A 1 31.90 -15.94 7.33
CA MET A 1 30.60 -16.60 7.11
C MET A 1 30.14 -16.17 5.72
N ALA A 2 29.85 -17.11 4.82
CA ALA A 2 29.30 -16.73 3.52
C ALA A 2 27.99 -15.99 3.78
N SER A 3 27.91 -14.73 3.35
CA SER A 3 26.65 -13.98 3.36
C SER A 3 25.66 -14.80 2.55
N GLU A 4 24.66 -15.36 3.23
CA GLU A 4 23.50 -15.90 2.52
C GLU A 4 22.96 -14.77 1.64
N ARG A 5 22.91 -15.01 0.33
CA ARG A 5 22.45 -14.04 -0.65
C ARG A 5 21.00 -13.70 -0.31
N SER A 6 20.69 -12.41 -0.16
CA SER A 6 19.32 -11.98 0.14
C SER A 6 18.38 -12.44 -0.98
N PRO A 7 17.16 -12.92 -0.69
CA PRO A 7 16.20 -13.25 -1.73
C PRO A 7 15.92 -12.05 -2.63
N PHE A 8 16.03 -10.81 -2.12
CA PHE A 8 15.88 -9.59 -2.90
C PHE A 8 16.98 -9.36 -3.95
N ASP A 9 18.01 -10.21 -4.01
CA ASP A 9 19.08 -10.17 -5.02
C ASP A 9 18.90 -11.28 -6.07
N VAL A 10 17.77 -12.00 -6.02
CA VAL A 10 17.35 -13.03 -6.96
C VAL A 10 16.28 -12.43 -7.88
N PRO A 11 16.49 -12.39 -9.20
CA PRO A 11 15.46 -11.95 -10.15
C PRO A 11 14.17 -12.75 -10.02
N PHE A 12 13.03 -12.13 -10.29
CA PHE A 12 11.70 -12.73 -10.07
C PHE A 12 11.56 -14.12 -10.69
N ASP A 13 11.97 -14.28 -11.95
CA ASP A 13 11.86 -15.55 -12.69
C ASP A 13 12.83 -16.63 -12.20
N LYS A 14 13.75 -16.30 -11.29
CA LYS A 14 14.70 -17.24 -10.66
C LYS A 14 14.32 -17.58 -9.22
N LEU A 15 13.22 -17.04 -8.69
CA LEU A 15 12.73 -17.38 -7.37
C LEU A 15 12.23 -18.82 -7.35
N PRO A 16 12.58 -19.63 -6.33
CA PRO A 16 12.06 -20.99 -6.20
C PRO A 16 10.53 -21.03 -6.14
N ASN A 17 9.93 -20.03 -5.51
CA ASN A 17 8.49 -19.81 -5.50
C ASN A 17 8.19 -18.30 -5.46
N PRO A 18 7.86 -17.67 -6.61
CA PRO A 18 7.60 -16.22 -6.67
C PRO A 18 6.35 -15.80 -5.89
N ARG A 19 5.51 -16.75 -5.46
CA ARG A 19 4.31 -16.50 -4.65
C ARG A 19 4.57 -16.60 -3.14
N GLN A 20 5.75 -17.04 -2.72
CA GLN A 20 6.09 -17.25 -1.31
C GLN A 20 7.56 -16.88 -1.08
N VAL A 21 7.81 -15.58 -0.91
CA VAL A 21 9.15 -15.06 -0.66
C VAL A 21 9.19 -14.36 0.69
N TRP A 22 9.92 -14.95 1.64
CA TRP A 22 10.04 -14.44 3.00
C TRP A 22 11.49 -14.13 3.33
N VAL A 23 11.70 -13.10 4.14
CA VAL A 23 13.00 -12.77 4.71
C VAL A 23 12.95 -12.97 6.21
N GLY A 24 14.10 -13.29 6.80
CA GLY A 24 14.19 -13.54 8.23
C GLY A 24 13.56 -14.87 8.67
N LYS A 25 13.68 -15.13 9.97
CA LYS A 25 13.07 -16.27 10.66
C LYS A 25 11.76 -15.83 11.35
N PRO A 26 10.85 -16.75 11.68
CA PRO A 26 9.67 -16.45 12.49
C PRO A 26 9.99 -15.59 13.73
N GLY A 27 9.34 -14.43 13.85
CA GLY A 27 9.51 -13.46 14.94
C GLY A 27 10.74 -12.55 14.83
N SER A 28 11.54 -12.68 13.77
CA SER A 28 12.71 -11.80 13.56
C SER A 28 12.31 -10.40 13.11
N ARG A 29 13.25 -9.46 13.25
CA ARG A 29 13.11 -8.10 12.72
C ARG A 29 12.86 -8.13 11.22
N GLU A 30 13.63 -8.91 10.48
CA GLU A 30 13.57 -9.00 9.02
C GLU A 30 12.20 -9.53 8.56
N GLU A 31 11.66 -10.57 9.22
CA GLU A 31 10.31 -11.08 8.93
C GLU A 31 9.24 -9.99 9.15
N GLY A 32 9.36 -9.24 10.25
CA GLY A 32 8.43 -8.17 10.57
C GLY A 32 8.46 -7.01 9.57
N LEU A 33 9.61 -6.72 8.96
CA LEU A 33 9.75 -5.66 7.96
C LEU A 33 9.34 -6.10 6.55
N GLY A 34 9.50 -7.38 6.21
CA GLY A 34 9.29 -7.86 4.85
C GLY A 34 10.13 -7.07 3.85
N LYS A 35 9.50 -6.51 2.81
CA LYS A 35 10.21 -5.70 1.80
C LYS A 35 10.76 -4.37 2.31
N LEU A 36 10.28 -3.84 3.44
CA LEU A 36 10.88 -2.65 4.06
C LEU A 36 12.32 -2.89 4.54
N ALA A 37 12.76 -4.15 4.67
CA ALA A 37 14.16 -4.47 4.96
C ALA A 37 15.13 -4.00 3.85
N LEU A 38 14.64 -3.58 2.68
CA LEU A 38 15.42 -2.91 1.64
C LEU A 38 15.86 -1.48 2.04
N LEU A 39 15.15 -0.85 2.98
CA LEU A 39 15.47 0.47 3.55
C LEU A 39 16.59 0.35 4.58
N THR A 40 17.77 -0.07 4.12
CA THR A 40 19.00 -0.11 4.93
C THR A 40 19.46 1.31 5.30
N PRO A 41 20.26 1.48 6.37
CA PRO A 41 20.81 2.78 6.74
C PRO A 41 21.48 3.52 5.57
N GLU A 42 22.18 2.79 4.70
CA GLU A 42 22.84 3.32 3.51
C GLU A 42 21.83 3.83 2.48
N VAL A 43 20.77 3.06 2.20
CA VAL A 43 19.68 3.46 1.29
C VAL A 43 18.95 4.70 1.82
N VAL A 44 18.64 4.73 3.11
CA VAL A 44 17.96 5.88 3.75
C VAL A 44 18.84 7.13 3.72
N SER A 45 20.13 6.98 4.02
CA SER A 45 21.08 8.09 3.96
C SER A 45 21.27 8.63 2.54
N GLU A 46 21.24 7.76 1.52
CA GLU A 46 21.32 8.19 0.12
C GLU A 46 20.07 8.98 -0.28
N ALA A 47 18.88 8.53 0.13
CA ALA A 47 17.62 9.22 -0.13
C ALA A 47 17.60 10.65 0.44
N ALA A 48 18.27 10.90 1.57
CA ALA A 48 18.36 12.24 2.15
C ALA A 48 19.01 13.27 1.20
N LYS A 49 19.83 12.82 0.25
CA LYS A 49 20.44 13.72 -0.75
C LYS A 49 19.43 14.32 -1.70
N GLU A 50 18.22 13.77 -1.82
CA GLU A 50 17.14 14.34 -2.65
C GLU A 50 16.57 15.65 -2.06
N ILE A 51 16.84 15.95 -0.79
CA ILE A 51 16.42 17.20 -0.15
C ILE A 51 17.30 18.36 -0.64
N LYS A 52 16.87 19.02 -1.73
CA LYS A 52 17.57 20.18 -2.30
C LYS A 52 16.93 21.52 -1.96
N THR A 53 15.60 21.59 -1.89
CA THR A 53 14.85 22.85 -1.80
C THR A 53 14.19 23.09 -0.45
N GLY A 54 14.10 22.06 0.40
CA GLY A 54 13.38 22.14 1.68
C GLY A 54 11.86 22.25 1.56
N ARG A 55 11.29 22.14 0.35
CA ARG A 55 9.83 22.10 0.16
C ARG A 55 9.25 20.83 0.79
N ARG A 56 8.11 20.99 1.48
CA ARG A 56 7.41 19.90 2.17
C ARG A 56 5.98 19.83 1.64
N VAL A 57 5.50 18.62 1.39
CA VAL A 57 4.13 18.35 0.93
C VAL A 57 3.60 17.21 1.78
N THR A 58 2.39 17.36 2.32
CA THR A 58 1.69 16.26 3.00
C THR A 58 1.12 15.31 1.96
N LEU A 59 1.30 14.01 2.17
CA LEU A 59 0.64 12.96 1.40
C LEU A 59 -0.58 12.39 2.15
N GLY A 60 -0.76 12.78 3.41
CA GLY A 60 -1.95 12.45 4.17
C GLY A 60 -3.12 13.28 3.67
N TRP A 61 -4.20 12.58 3.31
CA TRP A 61 -5.53 13.15 3.27
C TRP A 61 -6.03 13.39 4.69
N GLU A 62 -7.16 14.08 4.85
CA GLU A 62 -7.69 14.32 6.20
C GLU A 62 -8.18 12.99 6.81
N LEU A 63 -8.01 12.81 8.12
CA LEU A 63 -8.35 11.55 8.80
C LEU A 63 -9.81 11.14 8.64
N THR A 64 -10.71 12.12 8.43
CA THR A 64 -12.15 11.93 8.26
C THR A 64 -12.58 11.69 6.82
N LYS A 65 -11.66 11.82 5.85
CA LYS A 65 -11.95 11.65 4.42
C LYS A 65 -12.14 10.20 4.03
N LEU A 66 -12.69 10.03 2.84
CA LEU A 66 -13.47 8.83 2.51
C LEU A 66 -14.57 8.63 3.56
N GLU A 67 -15.27 9.72 3.87
CA GLU A 67 -16.27 9.86 4.94
C GLU A 67 -17.41 8.84 4.81
N LEU A 68 -17.66 8.39 3.57
CA LEU A 68 -18.59 7.33 3.21
C LEU A 68 -17.81 6.18 2.55
N ALA A 69 -16.97 5.51 3.34
CA ALA A 69 -16.20 4.36 2.87
C ALA A 69 -17.09 3.14 2.56
N ASN A 70 -16.65 2.34 1.59
CA ASN A 70 -17.27 1.06 1.25
C ASN A 70 -16.77 -0.05 2.19
N LEU A 71 -17.19 -1.30 1.96
CA LEU A 71 -16.81 -2.51 2.72
C LEU A 71 -17.21 -2.45 4.19
N ASN A 72 -18.30 -1.74 4.49
CA ASN A 72 -18.84 -1.58 5.84
C ASN A 72 -17.81 -0.99 6.85
N ARG A 73 -16.83 -0.22 6.35
CA ARG A 73 -15.86 0.49 7.18
C ARG A 73 -16.59 1.59 7.96
N GLN A 74 -16.36 1.62 9.27
CA GLN A 74 -16.97 2.64 10.14
C GLN A 74 -16.33 4.01 9.87
N PRO A 75 -17.11 5.09 9.75
CA PRO A 75 -16.57 6.43 9.61
C PRO A 75 -15.73 6.86 10.81
N CYS A 76 -14.64 7.58 10.55
CA CYS A 76 -13.81 8.20 11.56
C CYS A 76 -14.60 9.25 12.33
N GLN A 77 -14.55 9.16 13.65
CA GLN A 77 -15.13 10.13 14.57
C GLN A 77 -14.01 10.88 15.27
N HIS A 78 -14.18 12.19 15.42
CA HIS A 78 -13.27 13.07 16.13
C HIS A 78 -14.07 13.86 17.17
N HIS A 79 -13.78 13.61 18.44
CA HIS A 79 -14.45 14.24 19.58
C HIS A 79 -13.45 15.11 20.34
N ILE A 80 -13.77 16.39 20.52
CA ILE A 80 -12.96 17.33 21.30
C ILE A 80 -13.55 17.42 22.71
N ILE A 81 -12.75 17.10 23.71
CA ILE A 81 -13.14 17.04 25.12
C ILE A 81 -12.58 18.24 25.85
N SER A 82 -13.45 19.14 26.30
CA SER A 82 -13.07 20.27 27.14
C SER A 82 -12.70 19.80 28.55
N LEU A 83 -11.52 20.20 29.00
CA LEU A 83 -11.02 19.96 30.35
C LEU A 83 -10.98 21.26 31.13
N LEU A 84 -11.14 21.17 32.46
CA LEU A 84 -11.00 22.32 33.37
C LEU A 84 -11.80 23.55 32.92
N ASN A 85 -13.03 23.32 32.43
CA ASN A 85 -13.91 24.35 31.87
C ASN A 85 -13.30 25.15 30.69
N GLY A 86 -12.57 24.47 29.79
CA GLY A 86 -12.03 25.04 28.57
C GLY A 86 -10.62 25.60 28.70
N LEU A 87 -9.94 25.35 29.81
CA LEU A 87 -8.52 25.70 29.97
C LEU A 87 -7.61 24.78 29.14
N ALA A 88 -8.05 23.54 28.89
CA ALA A 88 -7.35 22.56 28.07
C ALA A 88 -8.36 21.71 27.28
N PHE A 89 -7.89 21.02 26.25
CA PHE A 89 -8.69 20.13 25.43
C PHE A 89 -7.91 18.85 25.14
N ASP A 90 -8.60 17.72 25.20
CA ASP A 90 -8.14 16.42 24.70
C ASP A 90 -8.94 16.02 23.46
N ASP A 91 -8.37 15.18 22.60
CA ASP A 91 -9.03 14.63 21.42
C ASP A 91 -9.24 13.12 21.54
N VAL A 92 -10.42 12.63 21.15
CA VAL A 92 -10.72 11.20 21.04
C VAL A 92 -11.03 10.86 19.58
N TYR A 93 -10.29 9.91 19.04
CA TYR A 93 -10.51 9.35 17.70
C TYR A 93 -11.07 7.94 17.80
N ILE A 94 -12.15 7.69 17.06
CA ILE A 94 -12.67 6.34 16.81
C ILE A 94 -12.59 6.13 15.31
N MET A 95 -11.67 5.30 14.85
CA MET A 95 -11.39 5.19 13.42
C MET A 95 -11.09 3.76 12.98
N ASN A 96 -11.43 3.48 11.72
CA ASN A 96 -10.88 2.35 11.00
C ASN A 96 -9.59 2.83 10.29
N PRO A 97 -8.41 2.26 10.59
CA PRO A 97 -7.14 2.70 10.00
C PRO A 97 -7.03 2.41 8.49
N GLN A 98 -7.99 1.69 7.91
CA GLN A 98 -8.13 1.48 6.47
C GLN A 98 -9.15 2.44 5.82
N GLN A 99 -9.53 3.55 6.46
CA GLN A 99 -10.52 4.47 5.89
C GLN A 99 -9.89 5.56 5.01
N SER A 100 -8.89 6.26 5.54
CA SER A 100 -8.22 7.38 4.86
C SER A 100 -6.80 6.96 4.44
N SER A 101 -5.88 7.91 4.25
CA SER A 101 -4.47 7.60 3.97
C SER A 101 -3.91 6.57 4.97
N GLN A 102 -3.38 5.47 4.44
CA GLN A 102 -3.09 4.27 5.21
C GLN A 102 -1.84 3.54 4.70
N TRP A 103 -1.34 2.63 5.54
CA TRP A 103 -0.43 1.56 5.14
C TRP A 103 -1.07 0.22 5.47
N ASP A 104 -1.11 -0.68 4.49
CA ASP A 104 -1.54 -2.06 4.71
C ASP A 104 -0.34 -2.93 5.07
N GLY A 105 -0.28 -3.29 6.36
CA GLY A 105 0.75 -4.18 6.88
C GLY A 105 0.59 -5.62 6.39
N LEU A 106 1.58 -6.46 6.70
CA LEU A 106 1.66 -7.87 6.28
C LEU A 106 0.51 -8.75 6.82
N ARG A 107 -0.27 -8.25 7.78
CA ARG A 107 -1.49 -8.88 8.33
C ARG A 107 -2.77 -8.53 7.59
N HIS A 108 -2.75 -7.58 6.64
CA HIS A 108 -3.97 -7.04 6.05
C HIS A 108 -4.65 -8.02 5.10
N PHE A 109 -3.88 -8.69 4.24
CA PHE A 109 -4.42 -9.61 3.23
C PHE A 109 -3.64 -10.92 3.22
N SER A 110 -4.38 -12.04 3.22
CA SER A 110 -3.80 -13.39 3.18
C SER A 110 -3.75 -13.91 1.74
N GLN A 111 -3.00 -14.98 1.53
CA GLN A 111 -2.96 -15.70 0.27
C GLN A 111 -3.51 -17.11 0.43
N LEU A 112 -4.26 -17.60 -0.56
CA LEU A 112 -4.66 -19.01 -0.62
C LEU A 112 -3.45 -19.86 -0.98
N VAL A 113 -3.11 -20.80 -0.11
CA VAL A 113 -2.11 -21.84 -0.34
C VAL A 113 -2.84 -23.12 -0.68
N PRO A 114 -2.65 -23.67 -1.90
CA PRO A 114 -3.23 -24.96 -2.28
C PRO A 114 -2.81 -26.05 -1.28
N GLY A 115 -3.75 -26.94 -0.96
CA GLY A 115 -3.46 -28.14 -0.19
C GLY A 115 -2.60 -29.14 -0.97
N GLY A 116 -1.83 -29.96 -0.25
CA GLY A 116 -1.18 -31.16 -0.80
C GLY A 116 -2.08 -32.39 -0.67
N ASP A 117 -1.59 -33.56 -1.10
CA ASP A 117 -2.34 -34.84 -1.09
C ASP A 117 -3.02 -35.11 0.28
N GLY A 118 -4.33 -34.94 0.33
CA GLY A 118 -5.16 -35.19 1.52
C GLY A 118 -5.37 -34.01 2.48
N PHE A 119 -4.78 -32.83 2.22
CA PHE A 119 -4.94 -31.64 3.06
C PHE A 119 -5.77 -30.56 2.34
N PRO A 120 -6.68 -29.86 3.04
CA PRO A 120 -7.44 -28.76 2.45
C PRO A 120 -6.53 -27.56 2.16
N SER A 121 -6.88 -26.79 1.13
CA SER A 121 -6.31 -25.46 0.92
C SER A 121 -6.54 -24.57 2.14
N LYS A 122 -5.55 -23.75 2.48
CA LYS A 122 -5.61 -22.84 3.64
C LYS A 122 -5.17 -21.45 3.24
N ARG A 123 -5.68 -20.42 3.93
CA ARG A 123 -5.16 -19.06 3.79
C ARG A 123 -4.10 -18.80 4.84
N THR A 124 -2.97 -18.25 4.41
CA THR A 124 -1.87 -17.81 5.29
C THR A 124 -1.45 -16.40 4.92
N PHE A 125 -0.88 -15.69 5.89
CA PHE A 125 -0.29 -14.37 5.70
C PHE A 125 1.22 -14.52 5.46
N TYR A 126 1.93 -13.38 5.40
CA TYR A 126 3.38 -13.37 5.26
C TYR A 126 4.08 -14.25 6.32
N GLY A 127 5.18 -14.92 5.94
CA GLY A 127 5.90 -15.84 6.85
C GLY A 127 5.13 -17.11 7.22
N GLY A 128 4.00 -17.39 6.56
CA GLY A 128 3.11 -18.49 6.90
C GLY A 128 2.25 -18.24 8.15
N THR A 129 2.20 -16.98 8.62
CA THR A 129 1.42 -16.58 9.80
C THR A 129 -0.06 -16.92 9.61
N THR A 130 -0.69 -17.43 10.67
CA THR A 130 -2.08 -17.87 10.68
C THR A 130 -3.03 -16.78 11.16
N ALA A 131 -4.31 -16.90 10.84
CA ALA A 131 -5.34 -16.02 11.41
C ALA A 131 -5.43 -16.12 12.94
N GLY A 132 -5.20 -17.31 13.51
CA GLY A 132 -5.19 -17.51 14.96
C GLY A 132 -4.10 -16.70 15.66
N GLU A 133 -2.88 -16.68 15.09
CA GLU A 133 -1.79 -15.84 15.58
C GLU A 133 -2.13 -14.34 15.52
N ILE A 134 -2.82 -13.89 14.48
CA ILE A 134 -3.21 -12.47 14.34
C ILE A 134 -4.32 -12.07 15.32
N LEU A 135 -5.24 -12.99 15.61
CA LEU A 135 -6.35 -12.77 16.55
C LEU A 135 -5.89 -12.75 18.01
N ASP A 136 -4.74 -13.37 18.32
CA ASP A 136 -4.10 -13.22 19.62
C ASP A 136 -3.45 -11.83 19.75
N ARG A 137 -4.05 -10.98 20.58
CA ARG A 137 -3.60 -9.60 20.81
C ARG A 137 -2.23 -9.50 21.47
N ASN A 138 -1.72 -10.59 22.06
CA ASN A 138 -0.38 -10.62 22.65
C ASN A 138 0.71 -11.01 21.63
N ASN A 139 0.32 -11.39 20.42
CA ASN A 139 1.23 -11.76 19.36
C ASN A 139 1.40 -10.59 18.38
N ASP A 140 2.62 -10.07 18.24
CA ASP A 140 2.99 -8.96 17.35
C ASP A 140 3.74 -9.39 16.08
N ARG A 141 3.92 -10.70 15.84
CA ARG A 141 4.56 -11.25 14.63
C ARG A 141 4.00 -10.61 13.36
N ILE A 142 4.85 -10.08 12.48
CA ILE A 142 4.49 -9.38 11.23
C ILE A 142 3.53 -8.18 11.41
N GLY A 143 3.36 -7.68 12.63
CA GLY A 143 2.51 -6.53 12.93
C GLY A 143 3.19 -5.19 12.67
N MET A 144 2.39 -4.13 12.61
CA MET A 144 2.86 -2.75 12.36
C MET A 144 3.87 -2.24 13.38
N GLN A 145 3.95 -2.87 14.56
CA GLN A 145 4.93 -2.58 15.60
C GLN A 145 6.37 -2.68 15.09
N HIS A 146 6.65 -3.61 14.18
CA HIS A 146 7.96 -3.73 13.55
C HIS A 146 8.28 -2.52 12.66
N TRP A 147 7.30 -2.05 11.90
CA TRP A 147 7.47 -0.90 11.00
C TRP A 147 7.57 0.40 11.79
N ALA A 148 6.79 0.54 12.86
CA ALA A 148 6.78 1.75 13.71
C ALA A 148 8.13 2.00 14.40
N ARG A 149 8.92 0.96 14.69
CA ARG A 149 10.25 1.08 15.30
C ARG A 149 11.30 1.64 14.33
N GLU A 150 11.14 1.41 13.03
CA GLU A 150 12.08 1.86 12.00
C GLU A 150 11.60 3.13 11.27
N GLY A 151 10.28 3.29 11.15
CA GLY A 151 9.66 4.22 10.23
C GLY A 151 9.69 3.72 8.78
N ILE A 152 8.94 4.40 7.92
CA ILE A 152 8.99 4.22 6.47
C ILE A 152 9.65 5.46 5.90
N VAL A 153 10.97 5.42 5.83
CA VAL A 153 11.80 6.53 5.36
C VAL A 153 12.68 6.02 4.24
N GLY A 154 12.67 6.71 3.11
CA GLY A 154 13.39 6.29 1.91
C GLY A 154 13.16 7.26 0.77
N ARG A 155 13.64 6.90 -0.42
CA ARG A 155 13.46 7.71 -1.62
C ARG A 155 12.07 7.45 -2.20
N GLY A 156 11.25 8.49 -2.31
CA GLY A 156 9.95 8.40 -2.97
C GLY A 156 10.05 8.74 -4.46
N VAL A 157 9.39 7.96 -5.31
CA VAL A 157 9.29 8.23 -6.75
C VAL A 157 7.81 8.32 -7.14
N LEU A 158 7.40 9.46 -7.71
CA LEU A 158 6.03 9.71 -8.12
C LEU A 158 5.85 9.45 -9.63
N ILE A 159 4.85 8.63 -9.95
CA ILE A 159 4.29 8.45 -11.29
C ILE A 159 2.93 9.12 -11.32
N ASP A 160 2.83 10.24 -12.03
CA ASP A 160 1.59 11.04 -12.12
C ASP A 160 0.73 10.62 -13.31
N TYR A 161 0.03 9.49 -13.15
CA TYR A 161 -0.86 8.97 -14.19
C TYR A 161 -2.04 9.91 -14.47
N ALA A 162 -2.61 10.54 -13.45
CA ALA A 162 -3.76 11.43 -13.61
C ALA A 162 -3.46 12.59 -14.57
N SER A 163 -2.30 13.23 -14.43
CA SER A 163 -1.89 14.30 -15.34
C SER A 163 -1.48 13.78 -16.72
N TYR A 164 -0.85 12.61 -16.80
CA TYR A 164 -0.58 11.94 -18.07
C TYR A 164 -1.86 11.64 -18.87
N ALA A 165 -2.88 11.09 -18.20
CA ALA A 165 -4.18 10.78 -18.79
C ALA A 165 -4.90 12.04 -19.29
N GLU A 166 -4.90 13.13 -18.49
CA GLU A 166 -5.47 14.42 -18.87
C GLU A 166 -4.81 14.98 -20.14
N ASN A 167 -3.49 14.96 -20.21
CA ASN A 167 -2.72 15.46 -21.35
C ASN A 167 -2.96 14.66 -22.64
N ARG A 168 -3.34 13.38 -22.52
CA ARG A 168 -3.63 12.49 -23.66
C ARG A 168 -5.13 12.35 -23.97
N GLY A 169 -5.98 13.08 -23.25
CA GLY A 169 -7.44 13.00 -23.42
C GLY A 169 -8.04 11.65 -23.01
N ILE A 170 -7.33 10.87 -22.18
CA ILE A 170 -7.83 9.61 -21.63
C ILE A 170 -8.85 9.94 -20.54
N LYS A 171 -10.12 9.60 -20.79
CA LYS A 171 -11.21 9.80 -19.84
C LYS A 171 -11.46 8.53 -19.05
N TYR A 172 -11.42 8.63 -17.73
CA TYR A 172 -11.76 7.53 -16.81
C TYR A 172 -12.35 8.09 -15.51
N SER A 173 -12.96 7.20 -14.73
CA SER A 173 -13.30 7.44 -13.33
C SER A 173 -12.46 6.52 -12.46
N THR A 174 -12.02 7.01 -11.32
CA THR A 174 -11.32 6.25 -10.30
C THR A 174 -12.23 5.26 -9.57
N PHE A 175 -13.55 5.40 -9.72
CA PHE A 175 -14.60 4.49 -9.25
C PHE A 175 -15.14 3.61 -10.38
N SER A 176 -14.24 3.14 -11.25
CA SER A 176 -14.50 2.20 -12.35
C SER A 176 -13.44 1.09 -12.35
N THR A 177 -13.38 0.23 -13.37
CA THR A 177 -12.32 -0.79 -13.52
C THR A 177 -11.17 -0.35 -14.44
N HIS A 178 -10.92 0.96 -14.52
CA HIS A 178 -9.82 1.53 -15.31
C HIS A 178 -8.44 1.06 -14.80
N GLN A 179 -7.55 0.76 -15.74
CA GLN A 179 -6.23 0.20 -15.44
C GLN A 179 -5.12 1.19 -15.76
N VAL A 180 -4.27 1.45 -14.77
CA VAL A 180 -2.95 2.05 -14.98
C VAL A 180 -2.00 0.93 -15.37
N ARG A 181 -1.65 0.87 -16.66
CA ARG A 181 -0.85 -0.22 -17.21
C ARG A 181 0.63 0.00 -16.93
N LEU A 182 1.41 -1.08 -16.87
CA LEU A 182 2.87 -1.03 -16.78
C LEU A 182 3.46 -0.20 -17.92
N SER A 183 2.92 -0.33 -19.14
CA SER A 183 3.36 0.46 -20.28
C SER A 183 3.24 1.97 -20.04
N ASP A 184 2.14 2.42 -19.43
CA ASP A 184 1.93 3.84 -19.13
C ASP A 184 2.91 4.31 -18.04
N ILE A 185 3.14 3.50 -17.00
CA ILE A 185 4.11 3.80 -15.94
C ILE A 185 5.52 3.96 -16.51
N LEU A 186 5.94 3.04 -17.39
CA LEU A 186 7.26 3.08 -18.03
C LEU A 186 7.39 4.26 -19.01
N GLU A 187 6.32 4.61 -19.72
CA GLU A 187 6.28 5.77 -20.60
C GLU A 187 6.41 7.08 -19.80
N ILE A 188 5.64 7.24 -18.71
CA ILE A 188 5.76 8.39 -17.80
C ILE A 188 7.17 8.49 -17.22
N ALA A 189 7.72 7.37 -16.75
CA ALA A 189 9.08 7.36 -16.20
C ALA A 189 10.11 7.83 -17.25
N LYS A 190 9.95 7.41 -18.51
CA LYS A 190 10.80 7.85 -19.61
C LYS A 190 10.62 9.33 -19.94
N GLU A 191 9.40 9.82 -20.06
CA GLU A 191 9.09 11.23 -20.35
C GLU A 191 9.62 12.17 -19.25
N CYS A 192 9.57 11.73 -17.99
CA CYS A 192 10.04 12.49 -16.84
C CYS A 192 11.51 12.22 -16.47
N ASN A 193 12.24 11.41 -17.26
CA ASN A 193 13.63 11.02 -17.00
C ASN A 193 13.85 10.44 -15.58
N ILE A 194 12.92 9.60 -15.13
CA ILE A 194 12.94 8.94 -13.84
C ILE A 194 13.77 7.65 -13.95
N THR A 195 14.75 7.52 -13.06
CA THR A 195 15.48 6.25 -12.86
C THR A 195 15.11 5.67 -11.50
N PHE A 196 14.59 4.45 -11.50
CA PHE A 196 14.27 3.71 -10.29
C PHE A 196 15.55 3.15 -9.64
N GLN A 197 15.55 3.10 -8.32
CA GLN A 197 16.65 2.61 -7.50
C GLN A 197 16.13 1.61 -6.47
N ARG A 198 17.00 0.70 -6.04
CA ARG A 198 16.69 -0.24 -4.98
C ARG A 198 16.31 0.51 -3.70
N GLY A 199 15.22 0.08 -3.08
CA GLY A 199 14.68 0.67 -1.86
C GLY A 199 13.68 1.79 -2.09
N ASP A 200 13.47 2.23 -3.34
CA ASP A 200 12.45 3.23 -3.67
C ASP A 200 11.07 2.86 -3.13
N ILE A 201 10.32 3.88 -2.73
CA ILE A 201 8.89 3.81 -2.45
C ILE A 201 8.18 4.37 -3.69
N LEU A 202 7.46 3.51 -4.40
CA LEU A 202 6.75 3.89 -5.62
C LEU A 202 5.40 4.50 -5.28
N PHE A 203 5.15 5.72 -5.72
CA PHE A 203 3.87 6.40 -5.63
C PHE A 203 3.21 6.48 -7.01
N VAL A 204 1.97 6.03 -7.15
CA VAL A 204 1.18 6.16 -8.37
C VAL A 204 -0.03 7.05 -8.09
N ARG A 205 -0.08 8.24 -8.69
CA ARG A 205 -1.22 9.15 -8.57
C ARG A 205 -2.22 8.88 -9.69
N ILE A 206 -3.39 8.38 -9.32
CA ILE A 206 -4.52 8.07 -10.20
C ILE A 206 -5.70 9.03 -10.04
N GLY A 207 -5.73 9.89 -9.02
CA GLY A 207 -6.65 11.01 -8.92
C GLY A 207 -7.93 10.80 -8.10
N VAL A 208 -8.02 9.76 -7.25
CA VAL A 208 -9.23 9.52 -6.42
C VAL A 208 -9.55 10.72 -5.55
N THR A 209 -8.55 11.32 -4.89
CA THR A 209 -8.78 12.46 -3.99
C THR A 209 -9.39 13.64 -4.75
N LYS A 210 -8.89 13.92 -5.97
CA LYS A 210 -9.44 14.94 -6.88
C LYS A 210 -10.90 14.62 -7.24
N GLU A 211 -11.19 13.40 -7.67
CA GLU A 211 -12.55 13.01 -8.08
C GLU A 211 -13.53 13.04 -6.90
N TRP A 212 -13.13 12.48 -5.75
CA TRP A 212 -13.95 12.44 -4.55
C TRP A 212 -14.28 13.84 -4.01
N ASP A 213 -13.28 14.73 -3.95
CA ASP A 213 -13.47 16.05 -3.33
C ASP A 213 -14.11 17.08 -4.26
N THR A 214 -13.91 16.96 -5.59
CA THR A 214 -14.28 18.04 -6.53
C THR A 214 -15.29 17.64 -7.60
N VAL A 215 -15.53 16.34 -7.81
CA VAL A 215 -16.41 15.84 -8.89
C VAL A 215 -17.61 15.10 -8.32
N MET A 216 -17.41 14.21 -7.33
CA MET A 216 -18.49 13.41 -6.77
C MET A 216 -19.42 14.22 -5.88
N THR A 217 -20.72 14.07 -6.13
CA THR A 217 -21.78 14.54 -5.25
C THR A 217 -21.96 13.62 -4.04
N ASP A 218 -22.56 14.12 -2.96
CA ASP A 218 -22.89 13.32 -1.77
C ASP A 218 -23.78 12.10 -2.10
N ALA A 219 -24.66 12.23 -3.09
CA ALA A 219 -25.50 11.13 -3.55
C ALA A 219 -24.66 10.02 -4.21
N GLN A 220 -23.65 10.38 -5.02
CA GLN A 220 -22.73 9.41 -5.62
C GLN A 220 -21.83 8.76 -4.57
N LYS A 221 -21.31 9.53 -3.60
CA LYS A 221 -20.51 8.99 -2.48
C LYS A 221 -21.32 7.99 -1.65
N ARG A 222 -22.59 8.30 -1.36
CA ARG A 222 -23.50 7.39 -0.66
C ARG A 222 -23.86 6.15 -1.49
N ALA A 223 -24.08 6.32 -2.79
CA ALA A 223 -24.33 5.19 -3.68
C ALA A 223 -23.11 4.26 -3.73
N TYR A 224 -21.91 4.83 -3.79
CA TYR A 224 -20.66 4.08 -3.68
C TYR A 224 -20.59 3.37 -2.32
N SER A 225 -20.78 4.03 -1.18
CA SER A 225 -20.63 3.38 0.13
C SER A 225 -21.59 2.19 0.36
N LEU A 226 -22.72 2.16 -0.36
CA LEU A 226 -23.75 1.11 -0.24
C LEU A 226 -23.65 0.02 -1.33
N THR A 227 -22.81 0.18 -2.36
CA THR A 227 -22.72 -0.84 -3.42
C THR A 227 -22.07 -2.13 -2.89
N SER A 228 -22.67 -3.28 -3.22
CA SER A 228 -22.10 -4.59 -2.95
C SER A 228 -21.03 -5.00 -3.96
N LYS A 229 -20.84 -4.22 -5.03
CA LYS A 229 -19.84 -4.42 -6.09
C LYS A 229 -19.10 -3.10 -6.34
N PRO A 230 -18.15 -2.74 -5.46
CA PRO A 230 -17.34 -1.54 -5.63
C PRO A 230 -16.40 -1.74 -6.82
N GLU A 231 -16.28 -0.73 -7.66
CA GLU A 231 -15.28 -0.70 -8.74
C GLU A 231 -14.19 0.30 -8.35
N HIS A 232 -12.93 -0.14 -8.41
CA HIS A 232 -11.77 0.67 -8.09
C HIS A 232 -10.82 0.66 -9.27
N ALA A 233 -10.50 1.85 -9.79
CA ALA A 233 -9.40 1.98 -10.73
C ALA A 233 -8.09 1.81 -9.96
N GLY A 234 -7.07 1.30 -10.62
CA GLY A 234 -5.79 1.05 -9.97
C GLY A 234 -4.75 0.53 -10.95
N VAL A 235 -3.61 0.12 -10.39
CA VAL A 235 -2.53 -0.49 -11.16
C VAL A 235 -2.96 -1.86 -11.68
N GLU A 236 -2.59 -2.21 -12.90
CA GLU A 236 -2.94 -3.52 -13.46
C GLU A 236 -2.38 -4.69 -12.63
N ALA A 237 -3.20 -5.72 -12.40
CA ALA A 237 -2.86 -6.88 -11.58
C ALA A 237 -2.22 -8.01 -12.42
N THR A 238 -1.11 -7.72 -13.11
CA THR A 238 -0.43 -8.68 -13.99
C THR A 238 0.83 -9.25 -13.34
N THR A 239 1.26 -10.44 -13.79
CA THR A 239 2.56 -11.00 -13.37
C THR A 239 3.73 -10.13 -13.83
N ASP A 240 3.58 -9.42 -14.95
CA ASP A 240 4.61 -8.50 -15.45
C ASP A 240 4.76 -7.28 -14.55
N MET A 241 3.66 -6.73 -14.03
CA MET A 241 3.69 -5.68 -13.02
C MET A 241 4.39 -6.16 -11.73
N LEU A 242 4.02 -7.36 -11.25
CA LEU A 242 4.65 -7.94 -10.05
C LEU A 242 6.16 -8.18 -10.25
N ARG A 243 6.55 -8.73 -11.41
CA ARG A 243 7.96 -8.93 -11.80
C ARG A 243 8.71 -7.61 -11.80
N TRP A 244 8.16 -6.59 -12.45
CA TRP A 244 8.77 -5.28 -12.51
C TRP A 244 8.97 -4.65 -11.13
N ILE A 245 7.96 -4.74 -10.24
CA ILE A 245 8.06 -4.25 -8.85
C ILE A 245 9.14 -4.99 -8.06
N TRP A 246 9.23 -6.30 -8.28
CA TRP A 246 10.23 -7.14 -7.65
C TRP A 246 11.63 -6.75 -8.11
N ASP A 247 11.88 -6.79 -9.41
CA ASP A 247 13.20 -6.61 -10.03
C ASP A 247 13.73 -5.18 -9.89
N CYS A 248 12.87 -4.15 -9.88
CA CYS A 248 13.28 -2.78 -9.56
C CYS A 248 13.71 -2.62 -8.10
N GLY A 249 13.32 -3.54 -7.22
CA GLY A 249 13.68 -3.49 -5.82
C GLY A 249 12.93 -2.42 -5.03
N PHE A 250 11.67 -2.10 -5.37
CA PHE A 250 10.85 -1.20 -4.55
C PHE A 250 10.65 -1.79 -3.15
N SER A 251 10.77 -0.96 -2.11
CA SER A 251 10.53 -1.34 -0.71
C SER A 251 9.06 -1.33 -0.33
N ALA A 252 8.29 -0.43 -0.95
CA ALA A 252 6.86 -0.30 -0.78
C ALA A 252 6.22 0.35 -2.02
N VAL A 253 4.90 0.19 -2.13
CA VAL A 253 4.09 0.84 -3.15
C VAL A 253 2.96 1.61 -2.47
N ALA A 254 2.58 2.75 -3.03
CA ALA A 254 1.53 3.61 -2.55
C ALA A 254 0.81 4.29 -3.72
N SER A 255 -0.43 4.70 -3.50
CA SER A 255 -1.23 5.42 -4.47
C SER A 255 -2.28 6.27 -3.76
N ASP A 256 -2.88 7.21 -4.47
CA ASP A 256 -4.14 7.82 -4.01
C ASP A 256 -5.36 6.95 -4.34
N ALA A 257 -5.19 5.79 -4.98
CA ALA A 257 -6.26 4.82 -5.25
C ALA A 257 -6.92 4.25 -3.98
N ILE A 258 -8.20 3.85 -4.06
CA ILE A 258 -8.90 3.17 -2.94
C ILE A 258 -8.32 1.76 -2.68
N SER A 259 -8.07 1.03 -3.76
CA SER A 259 -7.28 -0.20 -3.77
C SER A 259 -6.09 0.06 -4.68
N TRP A 260 -4.91 -0.42 -4.30
CA TRP A 260 -3.70 -0.13 -5.07
C TRP A 260 -3.77 -0.73 -6.49
N GLU A 261 -4.20 -1.99 -6.58
CA GLU A 261 -4.49 -2.67 -7.84
C GLU A 261 -5.92 -2.39 -8.32
N VAL A 262 -6.15 -2.57 -9.62
CA VAL A 262 -7.49 -2.48 -10.21
C VAL A 262 -8.42 -3.56 -9.65
N GLY A 263 -9.63 -3.14 -9.27
CA GLY A 263 -10.64 -4.03 -8.70
C GLY A 263 -10.32 -4.45 -7.26
N LEU A 264 -11.25 -5.20 -6.67
CA LEU A 264 -11.01 -5.81 -5.37
C LEU A 264 -10.33 -7.17 -5.54
N PRO A 265 -9.36 -7.52 -4.68
CA PRO A 265 -8.78 -8.86 -4.66
C PRO A 265 -9.87 -9.93 -4.59
N SER A 266 -9.91 -10.84 -5.56
CA SER A 266 -10.88 -11.93 -5.58
C SER A 266 -10.67 -12.85 -4.38
N SER A 267 -11.75 -13.19 -3.67
CA SER A 267 -11.74 -14.27 -2.68
C SER A 267 -11.71 -15.67 -3.31
N LYS A 268 -11.92 -15.75 -4.63
CA LYS A 268 -11.90 -16.99 -5.41
C LYS A 268 -10.47 -17.31 -5.89
N PRO A 269 -10.10 -18.61 -5.90
CA PRO A 269 -8.76 -19.10 -6.22
C PRO A 269 -8.22 -18.65 -7.57
#